data_AF-A0A1C9V0Q5-F1
#
_entry.id   AF-A0A1C9V0Q5-F1
#
_cell.length_a   1.000
_cell.length_b   1.000
_cell.length_c   1.000
_cell.angle_alpha   90.00
_cell.angle_beta   90.00
_cell.angle_gamma   90.00
#
_symmetry.space_group_name_H-M   'P 1'
#
loop_
_entity.id
_entity.type
_entity.pdbx_description
1 polymer ?
#
loop_
_entity_poly.entity_id
_entity_poly.type
_entity_poly.pdbx_seq_one_letter_code
_entity_poly.pdbx_strand_id
1 'polypeptide(L)'
;MYWRYGGSFFGTMTQTNRYVKAYRNPKLEFAVSQPIWWEGEAKFADIVLPACTNFERWDISEFASCSGYIPHVYTQTNNRVISLQMKCIEPLGESKSDYDIFAAVCERLGIGDLFTMGGKDEYEWVKEYFEATDLPKLISWKDFEKKGYVVVPFPEDHKSTPALRWFAEDRVRDTPDWAIPSDTVGLKGLQTASGKIEFVSSSLARFEAGGNIDPERPIMARSSSPAGGTPQRRSLWQVSAADGFPPPPLQLPHHG
;
A
#
# COMPACT_ATOMS: atom_id res chain seq x y z
N MET A 1 0.41 0.18 27.08
CA MET A 1 1.72 -0.03 26.43
C MET A 1 1.70 0.48 25.00
N TYR A 2 2.81 1.05 24.51
CA TYR A 2 2.99 1.44 23.10
C TYR A 2 4.33 0.91 22.57
N TRP A 3 4.31 0.00 21.60
CA TRP A 3 5.51 -0.47 20.91
C TRP A 3 5.66 0.27 19.58
N ARG A 4 6.68 1.11 19.48
CA ARG A 4 7.01 1.88 18.29
C ARG A 4 8.12 1.20 17.50
N TYR A 5 7.90 1.01 16.22
CA TYR A 5 8.91 0.57 15.26
C TYR A 5 9.41 1.77 14.44
N GLY A 6 10.69 2.10 14.55
CA GLY A 6 11.24 3.38 14.10
C GLY A 6 10.77 4.58 14.95
N GLY A 7 10.85 5.80 14.42
CA GLY A 7 10.52 7.00 15.20
C GLY A 7 10.37 8.32 14.42
N SER A 8 9.76 8.27 13.22
CA SER A 8 9.74 9.40 12.28
C SER A 8 8.60 10.41 12.45
N PHE A 9 7.59 10.16 13.29
CA PHE A 9 6.34 10.95 13.27
C PHE A 9 6.54 12.42 13.65
N PHE A 10 7.57 12.74 14.44
CA PHE A 10 7.87 14.14 14.76
C PHE A 10 8.21 14.98 13.53
N GLY A 11 8.75 14.37 12.47
CA GLY A 11 9.08 15.03 11.21
C GLY A 11 8.11 14.74 10.05
N THR A 12 7.30 13.69 10.13
CA THR A 12 6.48 13.23 8.99
C THR A 12 4.97 13.36 9.17
N MET A 13 4.48 13.58 10.39
CA MET A 13 3.04 13.70 10.67
C MET A 13 2.57 15.16 10.75
N THR A 14 1.28 15.37 10.97
CA THR A 14 0.68 16.72 11.11
C THR A 14 0.56 17.14 12.57
N GLN A 15 0.73 18.44 12.84
CA GLN A 15 0.65 19.03 14.19
C GLN A 15 1.52 18.28 15.21
N THR A 16 2.78 18.00 14.84
CA THR A 16 3.60 16.93 15.45
C THR A 16 3.90 17.10 16.94
N ASN A 17 3.80 18.32 17.48
CA ASN A 17 3.84 18.57 18.93
C ASN A 17 2.82 17.74 19.72
N ARG A 18 1.72 17.28 19.11
CA ARG A 18 0.75 16.38 19.77
C ARG A 18 1.34 15.00 20.08
N TYR A 19 2.25 14.48 19.26
CA TYR A 19 2.89 13.18 19.52
C TYR A 19 3.86 13.29 20.70
N VAL A 20 4.60 14.39 20.79
CA VAL A 20 5.47 14.72 21.94
C VAL A 20 4.67 14.78 23.25
N LYS A 21 3.43 15.30 23.21
CA LYS A 21 2.52 15.30 24.35
C LYS A 21 1.97 13.91 24.66
N ALA A 22 1.72 13.09 23.65
CA ALA A 22 1.22 11.72 23.81
C ALA A 22 2.17 10.84 24.62
N TYR A 23 3.48 10.90 24.35
CA TYR A 23 4.50 10.18 25.12
C TYR A 23 4.57 10.60 26.60
N ARG A 24 4.13 11.81 26.95
CA ARG A 24 4.09 12.31 28.33
C ARG A 24 2.74 12.10 29.01
N ASN A 25 1.78 11.48 28.33
CA ASN A 25 0.46 11.28 28.89
C ASN A 25 0.55 10.20 29.98
N PRO A 26 0.06 10.45 31.21
CA PRO A 26 0.12 9.46 32.29
C PRO A 26 -0.67 8.17 32.00
N LYS A 27 -1.56 8.17 31.00
CA LYS A 27 -2.24 6.96 30.52
C LYS A 27 -1.32 6.03 29.72
N LEU A 28 -0.17 6.52 29.25
CA LEU A 28 0.84 5.69 28.60
C LEU A 28 1.76 5.12 29.68
N GLU A 29 1.45 3.91 30.13
CA GLU A 29 2.16 3.27 31.24
C GLU A 29 3.55 2.74 30.86
N PHE A 30 3.77 2.40 29.59
CA PHE A 30 5.00 1.77 29.13
C PHE A 30 5.18 1.95 27.62
N ALA A 31 6.37 2.37 27.19
CA ALA A 31 6.73 2.60 25.80
C ALA A 31 8.01 1.85 25.42
N VAL A 32 7.95 1.09 24.33
CA VAL A 32 9.10 0.42 23.72
C VAL A 32 9.37 1.08 22.37
N SER A 33 10.65 1.28 22.05
CA SER A 33 11.07 1.66 20.70
C SER A 33 12.02 0.62 20.13
N GLN A 34 11.81 0.22 18.89
CA GLN A 34 12.73 -0.62 18.12
C GLN A 34 13.24 0.16 16.89
N PRO A 35 14.24 1.04 17.08
CA PRO A 35 14.83 1.82 16.00
C PRO A 35 16.21 1.26 15.59
N ILE A 36 16.69 1.70 14.43
CA ILE A 36 18.11 1.59 14.07
C ILE A 36 18.91 2.71 14.71
N TRP A 37 18.40 3.96 14.63
CA TRP A 37 19.10 5.15 15.10
C TRP A 37 18.48 5.77 16.36
N TRP A 38 19.33 6.40 17.19
CA TRP A 38 18.90 7.14 18.37
C TRP A 38 18.36 8.55 18.02
N GLU A 39 17.19 8.58 17.38
CA GLU A 39 16.60 9.81 16.83
C GLU A 39 15.09 9.92 17.09
N GLY A 40 14.55 11.11 16.83
CA GLY A 40 13.11 11.37 16.87
C GLY A 40 12.41 10.84 18.14
N GLU A 41 11.41 9.99 17.92
CA GLU A 41 10.56 9.41 18.96
C GLU A 41 11.29 8.43 19.89
N ALA A 42 12.40 7.82 19.46
CA ALA A 42 13.10 6.80 20.24
C ALA A 42 13.57 7.31 21.61
N LYS A 43 13.86 8.62 21.70
CA LYS A 43 14.30 9.31 22.93
C LYS A 43 13.23 9.41 24.02
N PHE A 44 11.99 9.00 23.71
CA PHE A 44 10.84 9.08 24.60
C PHE A 44 10.36 7.70 25.09
N ALA A 45 11.01 6.61 24.68
CA ALA A 45 10.66 5.27 25.12
C ALA A 45 11.34 4.91 26.46
N ASP A 46 10.70 4.03 27.21
CA ASP A 46 11.25 3.46 28.45
C ASP A 46 12.31 2.38 28.15
N ILE A 47 12.07 1.60 27.09
CA ILE A 47 12.99 0.56 26.59
C ILE A 47 13.28 0.78 25.12
N VAL A 48 14.55 0.66 24.73
CA VAL A 48 14.98 0.71 23.34
C VAL A 48 15.72 -0.55 22.94
N LEU A 49 15.26 -1.15 21.82
CA LEU A 49 15.80 -2.37 21.23
C LEU A 49 16.51 -2.02 19.90
N PRO A 50 17.85 -2.09 19.82
CA PRO A 50 18.59 -1.65 18.63
C PRO A 50 18.43 -2.63 17.47
N ALA A 51 17.82 -2.19 16.38
CA ALA A 51 17.74 -2.94 15.13
C ALA A 51 18.95 -2.66 14.21
N CYS A 52 19.34 -3.61 13.37
CA CYS A 52 20.40 -3.45 12.38
C CYS A 52 19.86 -3.04 11.00
N THR A 53 20.75 -2.55 10.13
CA THR A 53 20.39 -2.22 8.74
C THR A 53 20.28 -3.48 7.87
N ASN A 54 19.72 -3.34 6.68
CA ASN A 54 19.64 -4.42 5.70
C ASN A 54 21.01 -4.87 5.14
N PHE A 55 22.10 -4.16 5.42
CA PHE A 55 23.47 -4.60 5.07
C PHE A 55 24.06 -5.57 6.10
N GLU A 56 23.41 -5.74 7.25
CA GLU A 56 23.87 -6.53 8.39
C GLU A 56 23.08 -7.84 8.56
N ARG A 57 22.17 -8.15 7.62
CA ARG A 57 21.29 -9.33 7.64
C ARG A 57 21.00 -9.85 6.22
N TRP A 58 20.40 -11.03 6.13
CA TRP A 58 19.99 -11.63 4.85
C TRP A 58 18.62 -11.14 4.42
N ASP A 59 18.45 -10.87 3.12
CA ASP A 59 17.15 -10.54 2.53
C ASP A 59 17.15 -10.79 1.00
N ILE A 60 16.00 -10.68 0.36
CA ILE A 60 15.84 -10.70 -1.10
C ILE A 60 14.83 -9.63 -1.52
N SER A 61 15.13 -8.89 -2.59
CA SER A 61 14.24 -7.83 -3.06
C SER A 61 14.28 -7.65 -4.57
N GLU A 62 13.26 -6.97 -5.09
CA GLU A 62 13.17 -6.54 -6.47
C GLU A 62 13.21 -5.01 -6.52
N PHE A 63 14.00 -4.47 -7.45
CA PHE A 63 14.27 -3.05 -7.54
C PHE A 63 12.98 -2.24 -7.75
N ALA A 64 12.70 -1.36 -6.79
CA ALA A 64 11.52 -0.49 -6.73
C ALA A 64 10.17 -1.22 -6.72
N SER A 65 10.15 -2.50 -6.38
CA SER A 65 8.92 -3.32 -6.37
C SER A 65 8.25 -3.27 -5.00
N CYS A 66 7.21 -2.45 -4.85
CA CYS A 66 6.37 -2.46 -3.65
C CYS A 66 5.16 -3.39 -3.77
N SER A 67 4.64 -3.58 -4.99
CA SER A 67 3.43 -4.37 -5.27
C SER A 67 2.22 -3.92 -4.43
N GLY A 68 1.27 -4.81 -4.17
CA GLY A 68 0.12 -4.53 -3.29
C GLY A 68 -0.76 -3.41 -3.83
N TYR A 69 -0.78 -2.27 -3.16
CA TYR A 69 -1.55 -1.09 -3.56
C TYR A 69 -1.02 -0.39 -4.82
N ILE A 70 0.18 -0.73 -5.28
CA ILE A 70 0.75 -0.23 -6.54
C ILE A 70 1.22 -1.45 -7.35
N PRO A 71 0.29 -2.20 -7.96
CA PRO A 71 0.62 -3.45 -8.65
C PRO A 71 1.56 -3.16 -9.83
N HIS A 72 2.53 -4.04 -10.04
CA HIS A 72 3.49 -3.96 -11.15
C HIS A 72 4.34 -2.67 -11.20
N VAL A 73 4.54 -1.97 -10.07
CA VAL A 73 5.30 -0.71 -10.01
C VAL A 73 6.77 -0.84 -10.44
N TYR A 74 7.33 -2.05 -10.47
CA TYR A 74 8.66 -2.32 -11.01
C TYR A 74 8.83 -1.83 -12.47
N THR A 75 7.73 -1.60 -13.18
CA THR A 75 7.70 -0.97 -14.51
C THR A 75 8.21 0.47 -14.55
N GLN A 76 8.43 1.12 -13.40
CA GLN A 76 9.06 2.44 -13.31
C GLN A 76 10.59 2.42 -13.48
N THR A 77 11.18 1.24 -13.59
CA THR A 77 12.62 1.06 -13.82
C THR A 77 12.89 0.58 -15.25
N ASN A 78 14.06 0.91 -15.79
CA ASN A 78 14.46 0.47 -17.14
C ASN A 78 14.59 -1.06 -17.25
N ASN A 79 14.91 -1.72 -16.14
CA ASN A 79 15.07 -3.16 -16.07
C ASN A 79 14.51 -3.65 -14.73
N ARG A 80 13.73 -4.74 -14.76
CA ARG A 80 13.43 -5.50 -13.54
C ARG A 80 14.69 -6.19 -13.07
N VAL A 81 15.19 -5.78 -11.90
CA VAL A 81 16.36 -6.37 -11.26
C VAL A 81 15.94 -6.97 -9.94
N ILE A 82 16.22 -8.26 -9.75
CA ILE A 82 15.99 -8.96 -8.49
C ILE A 82 17.36 -9.27 -7.90
N SER A 83 17.58 -8.90 -6.64
CA SER A 83 18.87 -8.99 -5.97
C SER A 83 18.77 -9.70 -4.63
N LEU A 84 19.76 -10.53 -4.34
CA LEU A 84 20.02 -11.05 -3.00
C LEU A 84 20.71 -9.95 -2.19
N GLN A 85 20.12 -9.59 -1.06
CA GLN A 85 20.76 -8.71 -0.09
C GLN A 85 21.59 -9.58 0.85
N MET A 86 22.84 -9.76 0.48
CA MET A 86 23.79 -10.54 1.27
C MET A 86 24.13 -9.78 2.56
N LYS A 87 24.29 -10.53 3.65
CA LYS A 87 24.86 -10.00 4.89
C LYS A 87 26.30 -9.56 4.64
N CYS A 88 26.52 -8.26 4.50
CA CYS A 88 27.80 -7.68 4.10
C CYS A 88 28.77 -7.56 5.27
N ILE A 89 28.25 -7.29 6.47
CA ILE A 89 28.99 -7.18 7.72
C ILE A 89 28.17 -7.79 8.86
N GLU A 90 28.81 -8.03 10.00
CA GLU A 90 28.10 -8.38 11.23
C GLU A 90 27.33 -7.15 11.78
N PRO A 91 26.19 -7.37 12.46
CA PRO A 91 25.47 -6.29 13.14
C PRO A 91 26.38 -5.47 14.04
N LEU A 92 26.30 -4.14 13.92
CA LEU A 92 27.15 -3.23 14.65
C LEU A 92 26.70 -3.11 16.12
N GLY A 93 27.67 -3.12 17.03
CA GLY A 93 27.43 -3.04 18.46
C GLY A 93 26.66 -4.26 18.97
N GLU A 94 25.53 -4.01 19.64
CA GLU A 94 24.63 -5.05 20.14
C GLU A 94 23.32 -5.13 19.34
N SER A 95 23.29 -4.51 18.15
CA SER A 95 22.10 -4.53 17.30
C SER A 95 21.82 -5.93 16.77
N LYS A 96 20.56 -6.17 16.41
CA LYS A 96 20.05 -7.43 15.86
C LYS A 96 19.12 -7.15 14.69
N SER A 97 18.92 -8.13 13.80
CA SER A 97 17.84 -8.02 12.84
C SER A 97 16.49 -7.97 13.56
N ASP A 98 15.50 -7.33 12.95
CA ASP A 98 14.17 -7.29 13.53
C ASP A 98 13.58 -8.68 13.71
N TYR A 99 13.90 -9.61 12.80
CA TYR A 99 13.52 -11.02 12.91
C TYR A 99 14.08 -11.64 14.19
N ASP A 100 15.37 -11.49 14.46
CA ASP A 100 16.01 -12.02 15.67
C ASP A 100 15.46 -11.38 16.95
N ILE A 101 15.15 -10.08 16.92
CA ILE A 101 14.51 -9.39 18.05
C ILE A 101 13.13 -10.01 18.33
N PHE A 102 12.30 -10.18 17.31
CA PHE A 102 10.98 -10.79 17.47
C PHE A 102 11.07 -12.27 17.85
N ALA A 103 11.98 -13.04 17.28
CA ALA A 103 12.23 -14.43 17.67
C ALA A 103 12.59 -14.54 19.16
N ALA A 104 13.49 -13.69 19.64
CA ALA A 104 13.88 -13.65 21.05
C ALA A 104 12.74 -13.24 22.00
N VAL A 105 11.83 -12.37 21.54
CA VAL A 105 10.63 -11.98 22.30
C VAL A 105 9.61 -13.13 22.30
N CYS A 106 9.33 -13.71 21.15
CA CYS A 106 8.41 -14.85 20.99
C CYS A 106 8.85 -16.07 21.80
N GLU A 107 10.16 -16.33 21.89
CA GLU A 107 10.73 -17.37 22.74
C GLU A 107 10.36 -17.15 24.21
N ARG A 108 10.52 -15.93 24.72
CA ARG A 108 10.15 -15.56 26.10
C ARG A 108 8.65 -15.61 26.37
N LEU A 109 7.84 -15.50 25.31
CA LEU A 109 6.39 -15.65 25.36
C LEU A 109 5.92 -17.11 25.20
N GLY A 110 6.84 -18.06 24.99
CA GLY A 110 6.51 -19.47 24.78
C GLY A 110 5.92 -19.80 23.40
N ILE A 111 6.11 -18.91 22.41
CA ILE A 111 5.63 -19.07 21.02
C ILE A 111 6.78 -18.99 19.99
N GLY A 112 8.03 -19.20 20.43
CA GLY A 112 9.22 -19.12 19.57
C GLY A 112 9.18 -20.07 18.38
N ASP A 113 8.86 -21.34 18.61
CA ASP A 113 8.73 -22.35 17.55
C ASP A 113 7.64 -22.01 16.53
N LEU A 114 6.54 -21.41 16.99
CA LEU A 114 5.44 -20.97 16.11
C LEU A 114 5.86 -19.79 15.24
N PHE A 115 6.59 -18.83 15.81
CA PHE A 115 7.07 -17.66 15.07
C PHE A 115 8.14 -18.05 14.04
N THR A 116 9.10 -18.88 14.44
CA THR A 116 10.24 -19.28 13.60
C THR A 116 9.93 -20.49 12.70
N MET A 117 8.72 -21.04 12.76
CA MET A 117 8.33 -22.26 12.03
C MET A 117 9.31 -23.42 12.26
N GLY A 118 9.68 -23.63 13.53
CA GLY A 118 10.63 -24.67 13.95
C GLY A 118 12.10 -24.27 13.83
N GLY A 119 12.42 -23.00 14.11
CA GLY A 119 13.80 -22.50 14.19
C GLY A 119 14.39 -21.96 12.89
N LYS A 120 13.56 -21.67 11.87
CA LYS A 120 14.06 -21.09 10.62
C LYS A 120 14.74 -19.75 10.87
N ASP A 121 15.88 -19.51 10.26
CA ASP A 121 16.53 -18.20 10.25
C ASP A 121 16.13 -17.35 9.02
N GLU A 122 16.62 -16.12 8.96
CA GLU A 122 16.34 -15.20 7.83
C GLU A 122 16.83 -15.77 6.49
N TYR A 123 17.94 -16.49 6.47
CA TYR A 123 18.49 -17.07 5.24
C TYR A 123 17.59 -18.19 4.70
N GLU A 124 17.07 -19.05 5.58
CA GLU A 124 16.10 -20.09 5.23
C GLU A 124 14.80 -19.49 4.69
N TRP A 125 14.30 -18.42 5.32
CA TRP A 125 13.14 -17.68 4.82
C TRP A 125 13.38 -17.05 3.45
N VAL A 126 14.55 -16.46 3.21
CA VAL A 126 14.93 -15.89 1.91
C VAL A 126 14.94 -16.96 0.83
N LYS A 127 15.48 -18.14 1.12
CA LYS A 127 15.50 -19.27 0.18
C LYS A 127 14.09 -19.78 -0.11
N GLU A 128 13.26 -19.97 0.92
CA GLU A 128 11.88 -20.40 0.73
C GLU A 128 11.06 -19.38 -0.05
N TYR A 129 11.27 -18.08 0.22
CA TYR A 129 10.64 -17.01 -0.55
C TYR A 129 11.08 -17.03 -2.02
N PHE A 130 12.37 -17.23 -2.30
CA PHE A 130 12.87 -17.41 -3.66
C PHE A 130 12.14 -18.55 -4.39
N GLU A 131 12.00 -19.72 -3.76
CA GLU A 131 11.32 -20.89 -4.33
C GLU A 131 9.82 -20.66 -4.55
N ALA A 132 9.20 -19.76 -3.79
CA ALA A 132 7.79 -19.37 -3.96
C ALA A 132 7.54 -18.37 -5.11
N THR A 133 8.58 -17.88 -5.76
CA THR A 133 8.48 -16.95 -6.90
C THR A 133 8.60 -17.69 -8.24
N ASP A 134 8.56 -16.94 -9.35
CA ASP A 134 8.89 -17.46 -10.68
C ASP A 134 10.39 -17.51 -10.98
N LEU A 135 11.27 -17.04 -10.07
CA LEU A 135 12.73 -17.08 -10.27
C LEU A 135 13.31 -18.47 -10.51
N PRO A 136 12.84 -19.57 -9.88
CA PRO A 136 13.34 -20.92 -10.15
C PRO A 136 13.19 -21.35 -11.62
N LYS A 137 12.30 -20.70 -12.39
CA LYS A 137 12.17 -20.92 -13.84
C LYS A 137 13.32 -20.31 -14.65
N LEU A 138 14.05 -19.35 -14.07
CA LEU A 138 15.12 -18.58 -14.72
C LEU A 138 16.52 -18.94 -14.21
N ILE A 139 16.66 -19.23 -12.92
CA ILE A 139 17.95 -19.51 -12.28
C ILE A 139 17.76 -20.44 -11.08
N SER A 140 18.73 -21.31 -10.79
CA SER A 140 18.71 -22.12 -9.57
C SER A 140 19.04 -21.27 -8.34
N TRP A 141 18.58 -21.64 -7.14
CA TRP A 141 18.99 -20.96 -5.90
C TRP A 141 20.53 -20.85 -5.78
N LYS A 142 21.25 -21.95 -6.06
CA LYS A 142 22.71 -21.99 -5.99
C LYS A 142 23.38 -20.97 -6.91
N ASP A 143 22.89 -20.85 -8.14
CA ASP A 143 23.45 -19.90 -9.10
C ASP A 143 23.02 -18.46 -8.79
N PHE A 144 21.81 -18.27 -8.28
CA PHE A 144 21.32 -16.97 -7.81
C PHE A 144 22.14 -16.45 -6.64
N GLU A 145 22.35 -17.28 -5.62
CA GLU A 145 23.15 -16.99 -4.45
C GLU A 145 24.59 -16.63 -4.83
N LYS A 146 25.19 -17.40 -5.75
CA LYS A 146 26.54 -17.12 -6.26
C LYS A 146 26.61 -15.81 -7.05
N LYS A 147 25.58 -15.50 -7.85
CA LYS A 147 25.56 -14.32 -8.75
C LYS A 147 25.16 -13.04 -8.02
N GLY A 148 24.30 -13.14 -7.01
CA GLY A 148 23.77 -12.04 -6.21
C GLY A 148 22.63 -11.25 -6.86
N TYR A 149 22.39 -11.38 -8.18
CA TYR A 149 21.30 -10.67 -8.86
C TYR A 149 20.89 -11.30 -10.20
N VAL A 150 19.67 -10.99 -10.64
CA VAL A 150 19.10 -11.35 -11.96
C VAL A 150 18.48 -10.11 -12.58
N VAL A 151 18.81 -9.87 -13.85
CA VAL A 151 18.05 -8.96 -14.71
C VAL A 151 17.01 -9.81 -15.43
N VAL A 152 15.73 -9.55 -15.16
CA VAL A 152 14.63 -10.34 -15.72
C VAL A 152 14.52 -10.03 -17.22
N PRO A 153 14.54 -11.04 -18.10
CA PRO A 153 14.40 -10.83 -19.54
C PRO A 153 13.00 -10.27 -19.86
N PHE A 154 12.93 -9.40 -20.87
CA PHE A 154 11.65 -8.92 -21.37
C PHE A 154 10.95 -10.04 -22.16
N PRO A 155 9.65 -10.30 -21.93
CA PRO A 155 8.94 -11.38 -22.62
C PRO A 155 8.79 -11.09 -24.12
N GLU A 156 9.12 -12.06 -24.96
CA GLU A 156 9.04 -11.94 -26.43
C GLU A 156 7.59 -11.81 -26.93
N ASP A 157 6.65 -12.46 -26.24
CA ASP A 157 5.23 -12.49 -26.57
C ASP A 157 4.43 -11.35 -25.89
N HIS A 158 5.10 -10.31 -25.43
CA HIS A 158 4.47 -9.18 -24.76
C HIS A 158 3.39 -8.52 -25.63
N LYS A 159 2.16 -8.50 -25.12
CA LYS A 159 1.04 -7.77 -25.70
C LYS A 159 0.84 -6.48 -24.93
N SER A 160 1.00 -5.34 -25.60
CA SER A 160 0.79 -4.04 -24.98
C SER A 160 -0.70 -3.84 -24.67
N THR A 161 -1.02 -3.58 -23.40
CA THR A 161 -2.36 -3.25 -22.91
C THR A 161 -2.32 -1.87 -22.22
N PRO A 162 -2.31 -0.76 -22.98
CA PRO A 162 -2.14 0.57 -22.38
C PRO A 162 -3.25 0.89 -21.37
N ALA A 163 -2.84 1.53 -20.27
CA ALA A 163 -3.73 1.85 -19.16
C ALA A 163 -5.00 2.58 -19.64
N LEU A 164 -6.15 2.12 -19.17
CA LEU A 164 -7.49 2.66 -19.46
C LEU A 164 -7.91 2.69 -20.94
N ARG A 165 -7.14 2.13 -21.88
CA ARG A 165 -7.59 2.02 -23.28
C ARG A 165 -8.86 1.19 -23.39
N TRP A 166 -8.96 0.11 -22.59
CA TRP A 166 -10.16 -0.71 -22.49
C TRP A 166 -11.41 0.06 -22.09
N PHE A 167 -11.24 1.04 -21.18
CA PHE A 167 -12.34 1.89 -20.73
C PHE A 167 -12.74 2.89 -21.81
N ALA A 168 -11.76 3.51 -22.49
CA ALA A 168 -12.02 4.45 -23.58
C ALA A 168 -12.73 3.79 -24.79
N GLU A 169 -12.43 2.51 -25.05
CA GLU A 169 -12.98 1.73 -26.16
C GLU A 169 -14.24 0.91 -25.77
N ASP A 170 -14.78 1.09 -24.56
CA ASP A 170 -15.93 0.35 -24.02
C ASP A 170 -15.82 -1.18 -24.20
N ARG A 171 -14.65 -1.73 -23.88
CA ARG A 171 -14.36 -3.17 -23.97
C ARG A 171 -14.05 -3.75 -22.60
N VAL A 172 -14.03 -5.08 -22.55
CA VAL A 172 -13.61 -5.81 -21.35
C VAL A 172 -12.17 -5.41 -21.00
N ARG A 173 -11.91 -5.21 -19.71
CA ARG A 173 -10.58 -4.90 -19.19
C ARG A 173 -9.59 -6.02 -19.51
N ASP A 174 -8.47 -5.65 -20.11
CA ASP A 174 -7.42 -6.57 -20.60
C ASP A 174 -6.04 -6.32 -19.96
N THR A 175 -5.95 -5.36 -19.04
CA THR A 175 -4.71 -5.03 -18.32
C THR A 175 -4.44 -6.02 -17.19
N PRO A 176 -3.18 -6.20 -16.76
CA PRO A 176 -2.84 -7.03 -15.60
C PRO A 176 -3.23 -6.42 -14.24
N ASP A 177 -3.97 -5.31 -14.25
CA ASP A 177 -4.39 -4.58 -13.04
C ASP A 177 -5.32 -5.40 -12.13
N TRP A 178 -5.20 -5.21 -10.82
CA TRP A 178 -5.84 -6.02 -9.78
C TRP A 178 -7.25 -5.55 -9.39
N ALA A 179 -7.97 -4.87 -10.29
CA ALA A 179 -9.35 -4.48 -9.97
C ALA A 179 -10.27 -5.69 -9.78
N ILE A 180 -11.28 -5.52 -8.94
CA ILE A 180 -12.18 -6.57 -8.47
C ILE A 180 -13.27 -6.84 -9.54
N PRO A 181 -13.32 -8.03 -10.14
CA PRO A 181 -14.29 -8.33 -11.21
C PRO A 181 -15.76 -8.19 -10.78
N SER A 182 -16.09 -8.50 -9.53
CA SER A 182 -17.46 -8.46 -9.00
C SER A 182 -18.04 -7.05 -8.89
N ASP A 183 -17.22 -6.01 -9.00
CA ASP A 183 -17.66 -4.61 -8.92
C ASP A 183 -18.14 -4.07 -10.29
N THR A 184 -18.17 -4.91 -11.32
CA THR A 184 -18.48 -4.51 -12.70
C THR A 184 -19.59 -5.35 -13.32
N VAL A 185 -20.32 -4.76 -14.27
CA VAL A 185 -21.30 -5.49 -15.09
C VAL A 185 -20.64 -5.93 -16.39
N GLY A 186 -20.58 -7.24 -16.63
CA GLY A 186 -19.97 -7.79 -17.84
C GLY A 186 -18.46 -7.54 -17.97
N LEU A 187 -17.75 -7.33 -16.85
CA LEU A 187 -16.30 -7.04 -16.80
C LEU A 187 -15.88 -5.75 -17.52
N LYS A 188 -16.83 -4.81 -17.68
CA LYS A 188 -16.63 -3.50 -18.29
C LYS A 188 -16.87 -2.37 -17.29
N GLY A 189 -16.32 -1.20 -17.61
CA GLY A 189 -16.46 0.00 -16.80
C GLY A 189 -15.51 0.06 -15.60
N LEU A 190 -15.51 1.21 -14.93
CA LEU A 190 -14.77 1.43 -13.69
C LEU A 190 -15.48 0.77 -12.49
N GLN A 191 -14.82 0.75 -11.33
CA GLN A 191 -15.38 0.23 -10.07
C GLN A 191 -16.58 1.04 -9.52
N THR A 192 -16.82 2.22 -10.05
CA THR A 192 -17.94 3.07 -9.63
C THR A 192 -19.29 2.42 -9.92
N ALA A 193 -20.33 2.81 -9.20
CA ALA A 193 -21.65 2.18 -9.33
C ALA A 193 -22.22 2.32 -10.75
N SER A 194 -21.93 3.42 -11.45
CA SER A 194 -22.33 3.60 -12.84
C SER A 194 -21.38 2.94 -13.86
N GLY A 195 -20.23 2.42 -13.43
CA GLY A 195 -19.13 1.98 -14.31
C GLY A 195 -18.42 3.11 -15.07
N LYS A 196 -18.64 4.38 -14.70
CA LYS A 196 -18.16 5.58 -15.42
C LYS A 196 -17.39 6.52 -14.49
N ILE A 197 -16.83 7.59 -15.06
CA ILE A 197 -16.34 8.73 -14.28
C ILE A 197 -17.55 9.50 -13.73
N GLU A 198 -17.71 9.51 -12.41
CA GLU A 198 -18.83 10.15 -11.73
C GLU A 198 -18.44 11.57 -11.28
N PHE A 199 -18.87 12.60 -12.03
CA PHE A 199 -18.73 14.01 -11.61
C PHE A 199 -19.57 14.35 -10.37
N VAL A 200 -20.65 13.60 -10.19
CA VAL A 200 -21.49 13.57 -8.98
C VAL A 200 -21.35 12.17 -8.43
N SER A 201 -20.57 12.01 -7.36
CA SER A 201 -20.26 10.70 -6.80
C SER A 201 -21.51 10.04 -6.20
N SER A 202 -21.89 8.88 -6.74
CA SER A 202 -23.04 8.10 -6.25
C SER A 202 -22.80 7.55 -4.84
N SER A 203 -21.55 7.23 -4.48
CA SER A 203 -21.19 6.79 -3.13
C SER A 203 -21.32 7.93 -2.12
N LEU A 204 -20.85 9.14 -2.44
CA LEU A 204 -21.04 10.32 -1.59
C LEU A 204 -22.52 10.71 -1.51
N ALA A 205 -23.27 10.61 -2.60
CA ALA A 205 -24.71 10.89 -2.59
C ALA A 205 -25.49 9.96 -1.65
N ARG A 206 -25.16 8.67 -1.63
CA ARG A 206 -25.74 7.72 -0.65
C ARG A 206 -25.33 8.04 0.77
N PHE A 207 -24.09 8.49 0.98
CA PHE A 207 -23.59 8.88 2.30
C PHE A 207 -24.35 10.09 2.86
N GLU A 208 -24.54 11.14 2.05
CA GLU A 208 -25.32 12.32 2.42
C GLU A 208 -26.81 11.98 2.61
N ALA A 209 -27.40 11.16 1.75
CA ALA A 209 -28.79 10.70 1.90
C ALA A 209 -29.01 9.92 3.21
N GLY A 210 -27.96 9.29 3.75
CA GLY A 210 -27.95 8.66 5.07
C GLY A 210 -27.82 9.63 6.25
N GLY A 211 -27.81 10.96 6.01
CA GLY A 211 -27.72 12.00 7.03
C GLY A 211 -26.30 12.46 7.35
N ASN A 212 -25.27 11.93 6.68
CA ASN A 212 -23.87 12.29 6.94
C ASN A 212 -23.42 13.38 5.97
N ILE A 213 -23.74 14.63 6.29
CA ILE A 213 -23.38 15.80 5.48
C ILE A 213 -22.02 16.34 5.93
N ASP A 214 -21.01 16.24 5.07
CA ASP A 214 -19.68 16.83 5.29
C ASP A 214 -19.51 18.09 4.41
N PRO A 215 -19.56 19.31 4.98
CA PRO A 215 -19.44 20.54 4.21
C PRO A 215 -18.06 20.74 3.56
N GLU A 216 -17.01 20.06 4.06
CA GLU A 216 -15.66 20.08 3.46
C GLU A 216 -15.53 19.12 2.28
N ARG A 217 -16.45 18.15 2.14
CA ARG A 217 -16.43 17.11 1.10
C ARG A 217 -17.77 16.99 0.35
N PRO A 218 -18.17 18.02 -0.40
CA PRO A 218 -19.44 18.00 -1.14
C PRO A 218 -19.45 16.93 -2.23
N ILE A 219 -20.63 16.35 -2.54
CA ILE A 219 -20.83 15.32 -3.59
C ILE A 219 -20.23 15.73 -4.94
N MET A 220 -20.40 17.01 -5.30
CA MET A 220 -19.78 17.60 -6.48
C MET A 220 -18.62 18.47 -6.03
N ALA A 221 -17.44 18.21 -6.57
CA ALA A 221 -16.27 19.05 -6.32
C ALA A 221 -16.58 20.50 -6.73
N ARG A 222 -16.37 21.45 -5.82
CA ARG A 222 -16.49 22.88 -6.14
C ARG A 222 -15.31 23.26 -7.02
N SER A 223 -15.57 23.80 -8.22
CA SER A 223 -14.50 24.45 -8.97
C SER A 223 -14.04 25.67 -8.18
N SER A 224 -12.83 25.64 -7.62
CA SER A 224 -12.21 26.86 -7.11
C SER A 224 -12.01 27.81 -8.30
N SER A 225 -12.72 28.93 -8.33
CA SER A 225 -12.32 30.05 -9.21
C SER A 225 -10.86 30.38 -8.88
N PRO A 226 -9.98 30.56 -9.89
CA PRO A 226 -8.60 30.92 -9.62
C PRO A 226 -8.59 32.22 -8.80
N ALA A 227 -7.84 32.20 -7.70
CA ALA A 227 -7.64 33.37 -6.86
C ALA A 227 -7.16 34.54 -7.74
N GLY A 228 -7.98 35.58 -7.86
CA GLY A 228 -7.60 36.87 -8.48
C GLY A 228 -8.27 37.27 -9.79
N GLY A 229 -9.25 36.52 -10.32
CA GLY A 229 -9.99 36.92 -11.53
C GLY A 229 -11.42 37.37 -11.25
N THR A 230 -11.77 38.61 -11.60
CA THR A 230 -13.15 39.15 -11.65
C THR A 230 -14.13 38.13 -12.26
N PRO A 231 -15.37 37.97 -11.73
CA PRO A 231 -16.28 36.93 -12.16
C PRO A 231 -16.85 37.25 -13.55
N GLN A 232 -16.14 36.86 -14.61
CA GLN A 232 -16.79 36.67 -15.91
C GLN A 232 -17.52 35.32 -15.86
N ARG A 233 -18.84 35.39 -15.63
CA ARG A 233 -19.77 34.31 -15.95
C ARG A 233 -19.63 33.99 -17.45
N ARG A 234 -18.80 33.03 -17.79
CA ARG A 234 -18.96 32.20 -18.99
C ARG A 234 -19.05 30.75 -18.52
N SER A 235 -20.29 30.29 -18.38
CA SER A 235 -20.62 28.89 -18.20
C SER A 235 -20.16 28.10 -19.42
N LEU A 236 -18.97 27.50 -19.35
CA LEU A 236 -18.56 26.44 -20.28
C LEU A 236 -19.12 25.06 -19.88
N TRP A 237 -19.89 25.02 -18.78
CA TRP A 237 -20.57 23.82 -18.28
C TRP A 237 -22.05 24.13 -18.03
N GLN A 238 -22.78 24.50 -19.08
CA GLN A 238 -24.22 24.20 -19.10
C GLN A 238 -24.36 22.73 -19.48
N VAL A 239 -24.33 21.84 -18.49
CA VAL A 239 -24.98 20.55 -18.65
C VAL A 239 -26.46 20.88 -18.79
N SER A 240 -27.01 20.61 -19.97
CA SER A 240 -28.45 20.67 -20.22
C SER A 240 -29.14 19.77 -19.20
N ALA A 241 -29.79 20.38 -18.21
CA ALA A 241 -30.85 19.73 -17.45
C ALA A 241 -32.09 19.64 -18.35
N ALA A 242 -31.98 18.84 -19.41
CA ALA A 242 -33.11 18.39 -20.21
C ALA A 242 -32.90 16.89 -20.35
N ASP A 243 -33.54 16.18 -19.43
CA ASP A 243 -33.98 14.78 -19.49
C ASP A 243 -33.86 14.21 -18.08
N GLY A 244 -34.86 14.54 -17.26
CA GLY A 244 -35.07 13.86 -16.00
C GLY A 244 -35.25 12.37 -16.28
N PHE A 245 -34.41 11.53 -15.68
CA PHE A 245 -34.69 10.09 -15.62
C PHE A 245 -36.02 9.92 -14.89
N PRO A 246 -37.06 9.32 -15.50
CA PRO A 246 -38.28 9.02 -14.78
C PRO A 246 -37.94 8.00 -13.68
N PRO A 247 -38.54 8.12 -12.48
CA PRO A 247 -38.36 7.12 -11.44
C PRO A 247 -38.85 5.74 -11.94
N PRO A 248 -38.21 4.64 -11.53
CA PRO A 248 -38.69 3.31 -11.88
C PRO A 248 -40.11 3.10 -11.34
N PRO A 249 -41.01 2.42 -12.08
CA PRO A 249 -42.38 2.22 -11.61
C PRO A 249 -42.38 1.36 -10.35
N LEU A 250 -42.98 1.90 -9.28
CA LEU A 250 -43.39 1.13 -8.11
C LEU A 250 -44.47 0.13 -8.54
N GLN A 251 -44.08 -1.11 -8.78
CA GLN A 251 -45.03 -2.22 -8.75
C GLN A 251 -45.28 -2.59 -7.29
N LEU A 252 -46.40 -2.12 -6.75
CA LEU A 252 -46.96 -2.69 -5.52
C LEU A 252 -47.58 -4.05 -5.88
N PRO A 253 -47.36 -5.11 -5.08
CA PRO A 253 -48.02 -6.39 -5.29
C PRO A 253 -49.52 -6.23 -5.03
N HIS A 254 -50.34 -6.49 -6.03
CA HIS A 254 -51.76 -6.70 -5.83
C HIS A 254 -51.95 -8.03 -5.10
N HIS A 255 -52.41 -7.95 -3.85
CA HIS A 255 -53.05 -9.07 -3.17
C HIS A 255 -54.35 -9.41 -3.90
N GLY A 256 -54.42 -10.65 -4.38
CA GLY A 256 -55.59 -11.34 -4.91
C GLY A 256 -55.28 -12.83 -4.93
#